data_AF-Q7NCY3-F1
#
_entry.id   AF-Q7NCY3-F1
#
_cell.length_a   1.000
_cell.length_b   1.000
_cell.length_c   1.000
_cell.angle_alpha   90.00
_cell.angle_beta   90.00
_cell.angle_gamma   90.00
#
_symmetry.space_group_name_H-M   'P 1'
#
loop_
_entity.id
_entity.type
_entity.pdbx_description
1 polymer ?
#
loop_
_entity_poly.entity_id
_entity_poly.type
_entity_poly.pdbx_seq_one_letter_code
_entity_poly.pdbx_strand_id
1 'polypeptide(L)' 'MPEAIQMTHQLAAENYLLHHRLITGAQLERARRLALLWQGDLPIVLWKIGLIDLATLASLIDL' A
#
# COMPACT_ATOMS: atom_id res chain seq x y z
N MET A 1 -17.32 -7.51 12.41
CA MET A 1 -15.87 -7.76 12.60
C MET A 1 -15.12 -6.87 11.61
N PRO A 2 -14.63 -5.69 12.04
CA PRO A 2 -14.02 -4.68 11.16
C PRO A 2 -12.62 -5.05 10.66
N GLU A 3 -11.89 -5.87 11.41
CA GLU A 3 -10.51 -6.27 11.07
C GLU A 3 -10.42 -7.09 9.77
N ALA A 4 -11.41 -7.94 9.50
CA ALA A 4 -11.44 -8.76 8.27
C ALA A 4 -11.60 -7.89 7.00
N ILE A 5 -12.36 -6.80 7.09
CA ILE A 5 -12.58 -5.88 5.96
C ILE A 5 -11.29 -5.08 5.68
N GLN A 6 -10.63 -4.58 6.74
CA GLN A 6 -9.34 -3.88 6.63
C GLN A 6 -8.22 -4.76 6.05
N MET A 7 -8.15 -6.04 6.45
CA MET A 7 -7.17 -6.98 5.88
C MET A 7 -7.42 -7.22 4.38
N THR A 8 -8.66 -7.16 3.93
CA THR A 8 -9.03 -7.42 2.52
C THR A 8 -8.62 -6.25 1.61
N HIS A 9 -8.83 -5.00 2.07
CA HIS A 9 -8.47 -3.80 1.31
C HIS A 9 -6.94 -3.66 1.15
N GLN A 10 -6.17 -3.90 2.23
CA GLN A 10 -4.72 -3.86 2.15
C GLN A 10 -4.17 -4.91 1.18
N LEU A 11 -4.72 -6.13 1.21
CA LEU A 11 -4.32 -7.20 0.29
C LEU A 11 -4.64 -6.85 -1.17
N ALA A 12 -5.78 -6.20 -1.42
CA ALA A 12 -6.19 -5.75 -2.76
C ALA A 12 -5.24 -4.67 -3.30
N ALA A 13 -4.88 -3.68 -2.48
CA ALA A 13 -3.92 -2.63 -2.85
C ALA A 13 -2.55 -3.21 -3.19
N GLU A 14 -2.03 -4.13 -2.37
CA GLU A 14 -0.74 -4.77 -2.60
C GLU A 14 -0.73 -5.61 -3.89
N ASN A 15 -1.79 -6.39 -4.11
CA ASN A 15 -1.96 -7.18 -5.34
C ASN A 15 -2.02 -6.29 -6.57
N TYR A 16 -2.78 -5.19 -6.52
CA TYR A 16 -2.85 -4.22 -7.62
C TYR A 16 -1.46 -3.67 -7.97
N LEU A 17 -0.72 -3.21 -6.97
CA LEU A 17 0.61 -2.60 -7.17
C LEU A 17 1.63 -3.59 -7.77
N LEU A 18 1.61 -4.85 -7.33
CA LEU A 18 2.49 -5.89 -7.85
C LEU A 18 2.05 -6.37 -9.25
N HIS A 19 0.75 -6.55 -9.47
CA HIS A 19 0.22 -7.01 -10.76
C HIS A 19 0.49 -6.02 -11.88
N HIS A 20 0.31 -4.71 -11.61
CA HIS A 20 0.60 -3.63 -12.55
C HIS A 20 2.08 -3.24 -12.60
N ARG A 21 2.96 -3.94 -11.85
CA ARG A 21 4.42 -3.67 -11.77
C ARG A 21 4.75 -2.22 -11.39
N LEU A 22 3.87 -1.58 -10.62
CA LEU A 22 4.08 -0.22 -10.10
C LEU A 22 5.19 -0.21 -9.04
N ILE A 23 5.30 -1.30 -8.28
CA ILE A 23 6.39 -1.54 -7.34
C ILE A 23 6.90 -2.99 -7.44
N THR A 24 8.10 -3.22 -6.94
CA THR A 24 8.67 -4.56 -6.76
C THR A 24 8.31 -5.12 -5.38
N GLY A 25 8.40 -6.45 -5.23
CA GLY A 25 8.23 -7.09 -3.91
C GLY A 25 9.20 -6.56 -2.85
N ALA A 26 10.45 -6.25 -3.23
CA ALA A 26 11.42 -5.67 -2.30
C ALA A 26 11.03 -4.26 -1.82
N GLN A 27 10.47 -3.45 -2.72
CA GLN A 27 9.95 -2.12 -2.38
C GLN A 27 8.72 -2.21 -1.48
N LEU A 28 7.81 -3.16 -1.75
CA LEU A 28 6.65 -3.42 -0.90
C LEU A 28 7.07 -3.83 0.51
N GLU A 29 8.01 -4.76 0.65
CA GLU A 29 8.52 -5.20 1.95
C GLU A 29 9.18 -4.06 2.73
N ARG A 30 9.91 -3.18 2.05
CA ARG A 30 10.46 -1.97 2.67
C ARG A 30 9.34 -1.04 3.15
N ALA A 31 8.31 -0.81 2.34
CA ALA A 31 7.17 0.03 2.70
C ALA A 31 6.38 -0.55 3.89
N ARG A 32 6.17 -1.87 3.94
CA ARG A 32 5.52 -2.55 5.08
C ARG A 32 6.30 -2.34 6.39
N ARG A 33 7.62 -2.49 6.37
CA ARG A 33 8.45 -2.22 7.55
C ARG A 33 8.34 -0.76 8.00
N LEU A 34 8.29 0.19 7.06
CA LEU A 34 8.11 1.60 7.37
C LEU A 34 6.71 1.91 7.92
N ALA A 35 5.67 1.27 7.38
CA ALA A 35 4.30 1.37 7.89
C ALA A 35 4.20 0.92 9.35
N LEU A 36 4.84 -0.19 9.71
CA LEU A 36 4.94 -0.67 11.09
C LEU A 36 5.70 0.31 12.00
N LEU A 37 6.84 0.83 11.53
CA LEU A 37 7.66 1.79 12.29
C LEU A 37 6.95 3.14 12.50
N TRP A 38 6.21 3.60 11.51
CA TRP A 38 5.51 4.89 11.54
C TRP A 38 4.09 4.77 12.10
N GLN A 39 3.61 3.55 12.38
CA GLN A 39 2.22 3.27 12.74
C GLN A 39 1.24 3.91 11.74
N GLY A 40 1.55 3.79 10.44
CA GLY A 40 0.81 4.45 9.37
C GLY A 40 0.31 3.48 8.31
N ASP A 41 -0.67 3.92 7.53
CA ASP A 41 -1.26 3.12 6.46
C ASP A 41 -0.27 2.92 5.30
N LEU A 42 -0.21 1.68 4.80
CA LEU A 42 0.71 1.30 3.72
C LEU A 42 0.58 2.19 2.46
N PRO A 43 -0.62 2.51 1.93
CA PRO A 43 -0.75 3.43 0.79
C PRO A 43 -0.15 4.81 1.05
N ILE A 44 -0.34 5.36 2.24
CA ILE A 44 0.21 6.66 2.64
C ILE A 44 1.73 6.60 2.73
N VAL A 45 2.28 5.51 3.28
CA VAL A 45 3.73 5.30 3.34
C VAL A 45 4.31 5.23 1.92
N LEU A 46 3.72 4.44 1.03
CA LEU A 46 4.15 4.30 -0.37
C LEU A 46 4.21 5.66 -1.08
N TRP A 47 3.20 6.51 -0.89
CA TRP A 47 3.18 7.86 -1.44
C TRP A 47 4.26 8.76 -0.80
N LYS A 48 4.38 8.75 0.53
CA LYS A 48 5.38 9.56 1.27
C LYS A 48 6.82 9.25 0.86
N ILE A 49 7.13 8.00 0.52
CA ILE A 49 8.48 7.60 0.08
C ILE A 49 8.67 7.68 -1.44
N GLY A 50 7.67 8.20 -2.18
CA GLY A 50 7.75 8.43 -3.62
C GLY A 50 7.70 7.16 -4.47
N LEU A 51 7.16 6.05 -3.95
CA LEU A 51 6.99 4.82 -4.73
C LEU A 51 5.72 4.83 -5.59
N ILE A 52 4.73 5.63 -5.21
CA ILE A 52 3.50 5.85 -5.98
C ILE A 52 3.20 7.35 -6.04
N ASP A 53 2.53 7.78 -7.10
CA ASP A 53 2.04 9.15 -7.22
C ASP A 53 0.69 9.34 -6.51
N LEU A 54 0.23 10.59 -6.47
CA LEU A 54 -1.04 10.94 -5.84
C LEU A 54 -2.25 10.30 -6.55
N ALA A 55 -2.17 10.13 -7.88
CA ALA A 55 -3.26 9.52 -8.66
C ALA A 55 -3.42 8.04 -8.30
N THR A 56 -2.30 7.32 -8.20
CA THR A 56 -2.25 5.92 -7.75
C THR A 56 -2.75 5.81 -6.31
N LEU A 57 -2.31 6.70 -5.42
CA LEU A 57 -2.81 6.73 -4.04
C LEU A 57 -4.34 6.88 -3.98
N ALA A 58 -4.92 7.78 -4.77
CA ALA A 58 -6.37 7.95 -4.83
C ALA A 58 -7.06 6.64 -5.26
N SER A 59 -6.54 5.97 -6.30
CA SER A 59 -7.07 4.68 -6.72
C SER A 59 -6.99 3.59 -5.65
N LEU A 60 -5.94 3.61 -4.81
CA LEU A 60 -5.80 2.62 -3.72
C LEU A 60 -6.77 2.85 -2.55
N ILE A 61 -7.22 4.10 -2.34
CA ILE A 61 -8.18 4.43 -1.27
C ILE A 61 -9.60 4.01 -1.67
N ASP A 62 -9.89 4.00 -2.98
CA ASP A 62 -11.20 3.63 -3.54
C ASP A 62 -11.37 2.12 -3.80
N LEU A 63 -10.32 1.31 -3.62
CA LEU A 63 -10.34 -0.17 -3.69
C LEU A 63 -10.92 -0.78 -2.41
#